data_AF-A0A8H4XT96-F1
#
_entry.id   AF-A0A8H4XT96-F1
#
_cell.length_a   1.000
_cell.length_b   1.000
_cell.length_c   1.000
_cell.angle_alpha   90.00
_cell.angle_beta   90.00
_cell.angle_gamma   90.00
#
_symmetry.space_group_name_H-M   'P 1'
#
loop_
_entity.id
_entity.type
_entity.pdbx_description
1 polymer ?
#
loop_
_entity_poly.entity_id
_entity_poly.type
_entity_poly.pdbx_seq_one_letter_code
_entity_poly.pdbx_strand_id
1 'polypeptide(L)'
;MATDDLSLYDRSSIDLMGFQMTRHAARTALAEAKVDVKDVKVCELHDCFSANEMITIDALELSAPGKAHEMVRKGDITYGGHMVINPSGGLISKGHPLGATGLAQCAELVWHLRGWANNRIVKGTSAALQHNLGLGGAVVVTVYKRADGKEATPVSDQEIAKITGLGYNPAVSAKGFTAAQAKSVLSKNISEYAQGDVQEKVLARF
;
A
#
# COMPACT_ATOMS: atom_id res chain seq x y z
N MET A 1 6.49 9.38 9.33
CA MET A 1 6.98 8.19 10.07
C MET A 1 6.85 8.50 11.55
N ALA A 2 6.50 7.51 12.36
CA ALA A 2 6.53 7.59 13.82
C ALA A 2 7.14 6.32 14.41
N THR A 3 7.70 6.43 15.61
CA THR A 3 8.22 5.31 16.40
C THR A 3 7.45 5.19 17.70
N ASP A 4 7.71 4.14 18.48
CA ASP A 4 7.11 3.96 19.80
C ASP A 4 7.18 5.21 20.68
N ASP A 5 6.15 5.42 21.49
CA ASP A 5 6.10 6.43 22.53
C ASP A 5 5.87 5.79 23.91
N LEU A 6 5.83 6.60 24.98
CA LEU A 6 5.69 6.11 26.36
C LEU A 6 4.43 5.26 26.59
N SER A 7 3.36 5.51 25.84
CA SER A 7 2.09 4.76 25.92
C SER A 7 2.25 3.26 25.63
N LEU A 8 3.30 2.86 24.91
CA LEU A 8 3.64 1.45 24.69
C LEU A 8 3.79 0.68 26.00
N TYR A 9 4.25 1.35 27.06
CA TYR A 9 4.53 0.75 28.37
C TYR A 9 3.34 0.81 29.34
N ASP A 10 2.18 1.34 28.92
CA ASP A 10 0.98 1.49 29.74
C ASP A 10 0.14 0.20 29.86
N ARG A 11 0.71 -0.96 29.47
CA ARG A 11 0.10 -2.31 29.52
C ARG A 11 -1.13 -2.50 28.62
N SER A 12 -1.40 -1.57 27.71
CA SER A 12 -2.45 -1.70 26.70
C SER A 12 -1.99 -2.60 25.55
N SER A 13 -2.68 -3.71 25.31
CA SER A 13 -2.39 -4.57 24.16
C SER A 13 -2.66 -3.88 22.83
N ILE A 14 -3.57 -2.90 22.80
CA ILE A 14 -3.91 -2.14 21.59
C ILE A 14 -2.76 -1.18 21.23
N ASP A 15 -2.20 -0.50 22.22
CA ASP A 15 -1.07 0.41 21.99
C ASP A 15 0.22 -0.36 21.69
N LEU A 16 0.40 -1.56 22.26
CA LEU A 16 1.47 -2.49 21.89
C LEU A 16 1.42 -2.88 20.39
N MET A 17 0.21 -2.93 19.80
CA MET A 17 0.01 -3.17 18.37
C MET A 17 0.14 -1.90 17.51
N GLY A 18 0.62 -0.79 18.08
CA GLY A 18 0.98 0.42 17.33
C GLY A 18 -0.17 1.42 17.14
N PHE A 19 -1.23 1.38 17.94
CA PHE A 19 -2.38 2.31 17.81
C PHE A 19 -1.96 3.78 17.90
N GLN A 20 -1.23 4.20 18.95
CA GLN A 20 -0.80 5.61 19.10
C GLN A 20 0.16 6.04 17.99
N MET A 21 1.13 5.19 17.67
CA MET A 21 2.09 5.44 16.60
C MET A 21 1.36 5.68 15.27
N THR A 22 0.41 4.79 14.95
CA THR A 22 -0.41 4.86 13.73
C THR A 22 -1.20 6.16 13.69
N ARG A 23 -1.91 6.49 14.77
CA ARG A 23 -2.71 7.71 14.88
C ARG A 23 -1.85 8.96 14.70
N HIS A 24 -0.67 8.99 15.33
CA HIS A 24 0.27 10.10 15.20
C HIS A 24 0.79 10.23 13.76
N ALA A 25 1.31 9.16 13.18
CA ALA A 25 1.84 9.18 11.82
C ALA A 25 0.77 9.53 10.77
N ALA A 26 -0.46 9.02 10.94
CA ALA A 26 -1.57 9.29 10.03
C ALA A 26 -1.98 10.76 10.07
N ARG A 27 -2.19 11.33 11.27
CA ARG A 27 -2.51 12.76 11.42
C ARG A 27 -1.44 13.65 10.81
N THR A 28 -0.16 13.34 11.03
CA THR A 28 0.96 14.08 10.45
C THR A 28 0.93 14.02 8.92
N ALA A 29 0.87 12.82 8.33
CA ALA A 29 0.90 12.65 6.88
C ALA A 29 -0.33 13.27 6.17
N LEU A 30 -1.52 13.13 6.75
CA LEU A 30 -2.76 13.70 6.23
C LEU A 30 -2.76 15.24 6.31
N ALA A 31 -2.27 15.80 7.42
CA ALA A 31 -2.12 17.26 7.58
C ALA A 31 -1.12 17.84 6.58
N GLU A 32 0.05 17.20 6.40
CA GLU A 32 1.05 17.60 5.40
C GLU A 32 0.48 17.57 3.98
N ALA A 33 -0.30 16.52 3.65
CA ALA A 33 -0.93 16.37 2.35
C ALA A 33 -2.17 17.26 2.13
N LYS A 34 -2.68 17.89 3.20
CA LYS A 34 -3.96 18.64 3.23
C LYS A 34 -5.13 17.78 2.71
N VAL A 35 -5.25 16.58 3.26
CA VAL A 35 -6.29 15.60 2.92
C VAL A 35 -7.01 15.17 4.19
N ASP A 36 -8.34 15.18 4.20
CA ASP A 36 -9.12 14.52 5.24
C ASP A 36 -9.17 13.02 4.94
N VAL A 37 -8.97 12.18 5.97
CA VAL A 37 -9.05 10.71 5.83
C VAL A 37 -10.40 10.26 5.26
N LYS A 38 -11.48 11.00 5.55
CA LYS A 38 -12.84 10.73 5.05
C LYS A 38 -13.00 10.96 3.54
N ASP A 39 -12.09 11.72 2.94
CA ASP A 39 -12.08 11.96 1.50
C ASP A 39 -11.25 10.91 0.73
N VAL A 40 -10.44 10.12 1.44
CA VAL A 40 -9.65 9.04 0.84
C VAL A 40 -10.58 7.90 0.42
N LYS A 41 -10.41 7.39 -0.81
CA LYS A 41 -11.24 6.31 -1.37
C LYS A 41 -10.57 4.95 -1.39
N VAL A 42 -9.24 4.92 -1.29
CA VAL A 42 -8.47 3.67 -1.28
C VAL A 42 -7.35 3.71 -0.25
N CYS A 43 -7.22 2.63 0.51
CA CYS A 43 -6.16 2.45 1.48
C CYS A 43 -5.51 1.07 1.35
N GLU A 44 -4.19 1.01 1.45
CA GLU A 44 -3.45 -0.22 1.71
C GLU A 44 -2.86 -0.13 3.11
N LEU A 45 -3.38 -0.93 4.04
CA LEU A 45 -2.94 -0.97 5.44
C LEU A 45 -2.20 -2.27 5.77
N HIS A 46 -1.70 -2.36 7.00
CA HIS A 46 -0.83 -3.45 7.43
C HIS A 46 -1.63 -4.52 8.19
N ASP A 47 -2.41 -5.30 7.46
CA ASP A 47 -3.26 -6.39 7.96
C ASP A 47 -2.46 -7.68 8.18
N CYS A 48 -1.35 -7.64 8.94
CA CYS A 48 -0.59 -8.87 9.25
C CYS A 48 -1.45 -9.94 9.97
N PHE A 49 -2.48 -9.48 10.68
CA PHE A 49 -3.58 -10.27 11.22
C PHE A 49 -4.88 -9.47 11.09
N SER A 50 -6.02 -10.13 10.98
CA SER A 50 -7.33 -9.48 10.91
C SER A 50 -7.63 -8.58 12.12
N ALA A 51 -7.12 -8.95 13.30
CA ALA A 51 -7.20 -8.10 14.50
C ALA A 51 -6.47 -6.76 14.32
N ASN A 52 -5.31 -6.76 13.64
CA ASN A 52 -4.55 -5.53 13.42
C ASN A 52 -5.22 -4.60 12.41
N GLU A 53 -5.98 -5.15 11.44
CA GLU A 53 -6.83 -4.34 10.57
C GLU A 53 -7.86 -3.55 11.37
N MET A 54 -8.55 -4.19 12.33
CA MET A 54 -9.56 -3.52 13.16
C MET A 54 -8.94 -2.39 14.00
N ILE A 55 -7.80 -2.66 14.65
CA ILE A 55 -7.06 -1.68 15.44
C ILE A 55 -6.62 -0.50 14.55
N THR A 56 -6.13 -0.80 13.34
CA THR A 56 -5.65 0.22 12.40
C THR A 56 -6.80 1.08 11.89
N ILE A 57 -7.97 0.53 11.58
CA ILE A 57 -9.15 1.31 11.15
C ILE A 57 -9.53 2.35 12.21
N ASP A 58 -9.60 1.95 13.48
CA ASP A 58 -9.86 2.88 14.58
C ASP A 58 -8.71 3.90 14.74
N ALA A 59 -7.45 3.48 14.63
CA ALA A 59 -6.28 4.35 14.76
C ALA A 59 -6.14 5.38 13.64
N LEU A 60 -6.61 5.04 12.43
CA LEU A 60 -6.72 5.95 11.29
C LEU A 60 -7.93 6.90 11.40
N GLU A 61 -8.71 6.79 12.46
CA GLU A 61 -9.88 7.63 12.75
C GLU A 61 -11.01 7.50 11.70
N LEU A 62 -11.08 6.34 11.04
CA LEU A 62 -12.19 5.96 10.16
C LEU A 62 -13.45 5.55 10.95
N SER A 63 -13.25 5.05 12.16
CA SER A 63 -14.29 4.77 13.14
C SER A 63 -13.87 5.25 14.54
N ALA A 64 -14.85 5.37 15.43
CA ALA A 64 -14.56 5.60 16.84
C ALA A 64 -13.84 4.39 17.45
N PRO A 65 -12.98 4.55 18.47
CA PRO A 65 -12.28 3.43 19.11
C PRO A 65 -13.23 2.29 19.51
N GLY A 66 -12.87 1.07 19.11
CA GLY A 66 -13.66 -0.15 19.31
C GLY A 66 -14.81 -0.34 18.32
N LYS A 67 -14.96 0.51 17.29
CA LYS A 67 -16.10 0.50 16.36
C LYS A 67 -15.77 0.08 14.93
N ALA A 68 -14.51 -0.24 14.61
CA ALA A 68 -14.12 -0.74 13.28
C ALA A 68 -15.00 -1.91 12.77
N HIS A 69 -15.36 -2.84 13.66
CA HIS A 69 -16.23 -3.97 13.32
C HIS A 69 -17.61 -3.57 12.77
N GLU A 70 -18.15 -2.41 13.17
CA GLU A 70 -19.42 -1.90 12.64
C GLU A 70 -19.26 -1.41 11.19
N MET A 71 -18.12 -0.77 10.88
CA MET A 71 -17.77 -0.33 9.53
C MET A 71 -17.62 -1.54 8.59
N VAL A 72 -16.96 -2.60 9.05
CA VAL A 72 -16.87 -3.88 8.30
C VAL A 72 -18.24 -4.47 8.02
N ARG A 73 -19.10 -4.59 9.05
CA ARG A 73 -20.43 -5.18 8.93
C ARG A 73 -21.36 -4.41 7.98
N LYS A 74 -21.19 -3.10 7.87
CA LYS A 74 -21.93 -2.24 6.93
C LYS A 74 -21.43 -2.38 5.49
N GLY A 75 -20.26 -2.98 5.28
CA GLY A 75 -19.61 -3.02 3.97
C GLY A 75 -18.89 -1.71 3.61
N ASP A 76 -18.60 -0.86 4.60
CA ASP A 76 -18.00 0.47 4.36
C ASP A 76 -16.52 0.40 3.96
N ILE A 77 -15.86 -0.75 4.17
CA ILE A 77 -14.45 -0.98 3.83
C ILE A 77 -14.20 -1.65 2.47
N THR A 78 -15.26 -1.89 1.68
CA THR A 78 -15.19 -2.60 0.38
C THR A 78 -15.87 -1.82 -0.74
N TYR A 79 -15.88 -2.37 -1.95
CA TYR A 79 -16.46 -1.73 -3.14
C TYR A 79 -17.93 -1.37 -2.91
N GLY A 80 -18.28 -0.11 -3.15
CA GLY A 80 -19.61 0.46 -2.88
C GLY A 80 -19.76 1.09 -1.48
N GLY A 81 -18.81 0.84 -0.58
CA GLY A 81 -18.71 1.47 0.73
C GLY A 81 -18.04 2.84 0.72
N HIS A 82 -17.65 3.30 1.90
CA HIS A 82 -16.99 4.60 2.10
C HIS A 82 -15.55 4.65 1.54
N MET A 83 -14.76 3.63 1.85
CA MET A 83 -13.35 3.50 1.46
C MET A 83 -13.06 2.04 1.13
N VAL A 84 -12.34 1.75 0.06
CA VAL A 84 -11.86 0.39 -0.20
C VAL A 84 -10.53 0.18 0.52
N ILE A 85 -10.52 -0.73 1.48
CA ILE A 85 -9.32 -1.13 2.22
C ILE A 85 -8.74 -2.40 1.59
N ASN A 86 -7.44 -2.39 1.36
CA ASN A 86 -6.65 -3.51 0.84
C ASN A 86 -7.22 -4.12 -0.46
N PRO A 87 -7.48 -3.32 -1.53
CA PRO A 87 -8.03 -3.84 -2.79
C PRO A 87 -7.18 -4.97 -3.39
N SER A 88 -5.88 -5.00 -3.09
CA SER A 88 -4.97 -6.05 -3.53
C SER A 88 -5.12 -7.40 -2.81
N GLY A 89 -6.01 -7.48 -1.81
CA GLY A 89 -6.23 -8.64 -0.94
C GLY A 89 -5.46 -8.58 0.39
N GLY A 90 -4.67 -7.54 0.62
CA GLY A 90 -3.94 -7.32 1.87
C GLY A 90 -2.81 -8.33 2.11
N LEU A 91 -2.10 -8.18 3.22
CA LEU A 91 -1.06 -9.11 3.66
C LEU A 91 -1.63 -10.50 3.92
N ILE A 92 -2.89 -10.58 4.38
CA ILE A 92 -3.59 -11.85 4.65
C ILE A 92 -3.63 -12.72 3.39
N SER A 93 -3.90 -12.15 2.21
CA SER A 93 -4.03 -12.91 0.97
C SER A 93 -2.75 -12.92 0.14
N LYS A 94 -2.04 -11.78 0.04
CA LYS A 94 -0.81 -11.66 -0.77
C LYS A 94 0.40 -12.36 -0.14
N GLY A 95 0.33 -12.62 1.16
CA GLY A 95 1.49 -12.97 1.98
C GLY A 95 2.29 -11.75 2.43
N HIS A 96 3.26 -11.98 3.32
CA HIS A 96 3.98 -10.91 4.01
C HIS A 96 5.51 -11.09 3.93
N PRO A 97 6.14 -10.91 2.75
CA PRO A 97 7.58 -10.77 2.65
C PRO A 97 7.97 -9.43 3.30
N LEU A 98 8.56 -9.50 4.50
CA LEU A 98 8.74 -8.36 5.42
C LEU A 98 9.25 -7.09 4.72
N GLY A 99 10.40 -7.17 4.05
CA GLY A 99 11.02 -6.02 3.37
C GLY A 99 10.32 -5.55 2.09
N ALA A 100 9.46 -6.38 1.48
CA ALA A 100 8.80 -6.05 0.21
C ALA A 100 7.37 -5.52 0.41
N THR A 101 6.78 -5.69 1.59
CA THR A 101 5.37 -5.34 1.83
C THR A 101 5.09 -3.85 1.64
N GLY A 102 5.92 -2.97 2.21
CA GLY A 102 5.74 -1.52 2.02
C GLY A 102 5.85 -1.09 0.55
N LEU A 103 6.72 -1.74 -0.22
CA LEU A 103 6.85 -1.48 -1.66
C LEU A 103 5.65 -2.01 -2.45
N ALA A 104 5.10 -3.17 -2.07
CA ALA A 104 3.92 -3.75 -2.70
C ALA A 104 2.67 -2.89 -2.47
N GLN A 105 2.48 -2.36 -1.25
CA GLN A 105 1.41 -1.40 -0.95
C GLN A 105 1.55 -0.13 -1.81
N CYS A 106 2.76 0.45 -1.89
CA CYS A 106 3.05 1.60 -2.74
C CYS A 106 2.72 1.32 -4.22
N ALA A 107 3.14 0.17 -4.74
CA ALA A 107 2.85 -0.23 -6.12
C ALA A 107 1.35 -0.29 -6.39
N GLU A 108 0.56 -0.92 -5.51
CA GLU A 108 -0.90 -1.00 -5.66
C GLU A 108 -1.54 0.39 -5.72
N LEU A 109 -1.21 1.27 -4.77
CA LEU A 109 -1.80 2.62 -4.71
C LEU A 109 -1.39 3.48 -5.91
N VAL A 110 -0.15 3.34 -6.38
CA VAL A 110 0.32 4.03 -7.60
C VAL A 110 -0.39 3.48 -8.84
N TRP A 111 -0.58 2.17 -8.97
CA TRP A 111 -1.39 1.60 -10.06
C TRP A 111 -2.82 2.11 -10.00
N HIS A 112 -3.39 2.22 -8.80
CA HIS A 112 -4.73 2.76 -8.60
C HIS A 112 -4.84 4.21 -9.11
N LEU A 113 -3.95 5.09 -8.64
CA LEU A 113 -3.92 6.50 -9.04
C LEU A 113 -3.58 6.71 -10.53
N ARG A 114 -2.81 5.81 -11.13
CA ARG A 114 -2.53 5.83 -12.58
C ARG A 114 -3.70 5.31 -13.42
N GLY A 115 -4.69 4.69 -12.81
CA GLY A 115 -5.81 4.06 -13.52
C GLY A 115 -5.52 2.63 -14.01
N TRP A 116 -4.45 2.02 -13.53
CA TRP A 116 -3.94 0.73 -14.03
C TRP A 116 -4.52 -0.48 -13.30
N ALA A 117 -5.18 -0.26 -12.16
CA ALA A 117 -5.66 -1.33 -11.27
C ALA A 117 -6.81 -2.19 -11.84
N ASN A 118 -7.17 -2.04 -13.13
CA ASN A 118 -8.19 -2.82 -13.83
C ASN A 118 -9.49 -2.91 -13.00
N ASN A 119 -9.96 -4.12 -12.67
CA ASN A 119 -11.18 -4.37 -11.92
C ASN A 119 -11.11 -3.96 -10.45
N ARG A 120 -9.91 -3.62 -9.93
CA ARG A 120 -9.72 -3.14 -8.57
C ARG A 120 -9.86 -1.64 -8.43
N ILE A 121 -10.03 -0.89 -9.52
CA ILE A 121 -10.09 0.57 -9.48
C ILE A 121 -11.35 1.09 -8.76
N VAL A 122 -11.18 2.14 -7.98
CA VAL A 122 -12.22 2.84 -7.23
C VAL A 122 -12.41 4.22 -7.85
N LYS A 123 -13.66 4.53 -8.23
CA LYS A 123 -14.04 5.83 -8.81
C LYS A 123 -13.86 6.96 -7.78
N GLY A 124 -13.51 8.15 -8.25
CA GLY A 124 -13.34 9.32 -7.36
C GLY A 124 -12.03 9.31 -6.58
N THR A 125 -11.06 8.44 -6.93
CA THR A 125 -9.78 8.37 -6.22
C THR A 125 -8.88 9.54 -6.62
N SER A 126 -8.83 10.58 -5.78
CA SER A 126 -7.93 11.73 -5.90
C SER A 126 -6.71 11.65 -4.97
N ALA A 127 -6.83 10.89 -3.89
CA ALA A 127 -5.77 10.57 -2.94
C ALA A 127 -5.87 9.11 -2.48
N ALA A 128 -4.73 8.51 -2.14
CA ALA A 128 -4.62 7.16 -1.61
C ALA A 128 -3.75 7.13 -0.35
N LEU A 129 -4.08 6.24 0.59
CA LEU A 129 -3.40 6.14 1.89
C LEU A 129 -2.67 4.80 2.04
N GLN A 130 -1.38 4.84 2.33
CA GLN A 130 -0.62 3.66 2.75
C GLN A 130 -0.38 3.70 4.25
N HIS A 131 -0.54 2.56 4.91
CA HIS A 131 -0.11 2.32 6.27
C HIS A 131 0.76 1.05 6.34
N ASN A 132 2.01 1.21 6.78
CA ASN A 132 2.96 0.12 6.96
C ASN A 132 3.56 0.15 8.38
N LEU A 133 3.48 -0.96 9.09
CA LEU A 133 3.84 -1.07 10.51
C LEU A 133 4.87 -2.18 10.74
N GLY A 134 5.82 -1.94 11.64
CA GLY A 134 6.68 -2.96 12.23
C GLY A 134 6.72 -2.82 13.75
N LEU A 135 6.52 -3.92 14.46
CA LEU A 135 6.47 -3.93 15.93
C LEU A 135 7.87 -3.78 16.58
N GLY A 136 7.87 -3.26 17.81
CA GLY A 136 9.04 -2.87 18.59
C GLY A 136 9.70 -1.59 18.08
N GLY A 137 8.94 -0.76 17.36
CA GLY A 137 9.40 -0.29 16.08
C GLY A 137 8.73 0.98 15.55
N ALA A 138 8.34 0.91 14.28
CA ALA A 138 8.08 2.07 13.45
C ALA A 138 6.85 1.89 12.56
N VAL A 139 6.15 2.99 12.35
CA VAL A 139 5.06 3.07 11.39
C VAL A 139 5.36 4.15 10.35
N VAL A 140 5.08 3.81 9.10
CA VAL A 140 5.16 4.73 7.96
C VAL A 140 3.77 4.84 7.36
N VAL A 141 3.22 6.06 7.43
CA VAL A 141 1.99 6.43 6.73
C VAL A 141 2.36 7.37 5.60
N THR A 142 1.83 7.11 4.41
CA THR A 142 2.11 7.91 3.20
C THR A 142 0.81 8.22 2.48
N VAL A 143 0.63 9.49 2.09
CA VAL A 143 -0.48 9.93 1.25
C VAL A 143 0.04 10.12 -0.18
N TYR A 144 -0.61 9.48 -1.14
CA TYR A 144 -0.29 9.58 -2.56
C TYR A 144 -1.35 10.41 -3.28
N LYS A 145 -0.90 11.29 -4.16
CA LYS A 145 -1.74 12.07 -5.07
C LYS A 145 -1.12 12.05 -6.46
N ARG A 146 -1.93 12.22 -7.49
CA ARG A 146 -1.41 12.47 -8.83
C ARG A 146 -0.78 13.86 -8.89
N ALA A 147 0.35 13.98 -9.59
CA ALA A 147 1.04 15.26 -9.76
C ALA A 147 0.20 16.29 -10.54
N ASP A 148 -0.70 15.84 -11.41
CA ASP A 148 -1.62 16.70 -12.17
C ASP A 148 -2.88 17.09 -11.38
N GLY A 149 -3.02 16.64 -10.13
CA GLY A 149 -4.15 16.94 -9.25
C GLY A 149 -5.49 16.33 -9.69
N LYS A 150 -5.51 15.49 -10.73
CA LYS A 150 -6.74 14.86 -11.24
C LYS A 150 -7.12 13.62 -10.42
N GLU A 151 -8.33 13.14 -10.63
CA GLU A 151 -8.75 11.82 -10.17
C GLU A 151 -8.20 10.70 -11.06
N ALA A 152 -8.09 9.50 -10.50
CA ALA A 152 -7.78 8.29 -11.25
C ALA A 152 -8.84 8.02 -12.32
N THR A 153 -8.42 7.93 -13.57
CA THR A 153 -9.27 7.52 -14.70
C THR A 153 -8.83 6.15 -15.17
N PRO A 154 -9.74 5.15 -15.32
CA PRO A 154 -9.37 3.82 -15.78
C PRO A 154 -8.65 3.87 -17.14
N VAL A 155 -7.57 3.08 -17.26
CA VAL A 155 -6.80 2.89 -18.50
C VAL A 155 -6.91 1.43 -18.91
N SER A 156 -7.11 1.17 -20.21
CA SER A 156 -7.22 -0.21 -20.71
C SER A 156 -5.90 -0.96 -20.61
N ASP A 157 -5.95 -2.28 -20.45
CA ASP A 157 -4.73 -3.12 -20.41
C ASP A 157 -3.89 -2.97 -21.69
N GLN A 158 -4.52 -2.82 -22.87
CA GLN A 158 -3.80 -2.61 -24.12
C GLN A 158 -3.06 -1.27 -24.15
N GLU A 159 -3.65 -0.22 -23.57
CA GLU A 159 -3.01 1.09 -23.50
C GLU A 159 -1.88 1.10 -22.46
N ILE A 160 -2.06 0.46 -21.31
CA ILE A 160 -1.00 0.31 -20.30
C ILE A 160 0.19 -0.49 -20.87
N ALA A 161 -0.08 -1.56 -21.61
CA ALA A 161 0.96 -2.34 -22.29
C ALA A 161 1.80 -1.48 -23.25
N LYS A 162 1.18 -0.52 -23.94
CA LYS A 162 1.86 0.44 -24.81
C LYS A 162 2.65 1.48 -24.00
N ILE A 163 2.03 2.08 -22.97
CA ILE A 163 2.66 3.12 -22.14
C ILE A 163 3.91 2.59 -21.43
N THR A 164 3.85 1.36 -20.93
CA THR A 164 4.95 0.74 -20.19
C THR A 164 6.02 0.13 -21.09
N GLY A 165 5.69 -0.15 -22.35
CA GLY A 165 6.56 -0.91 -23.26
C GLY A 165 6.75 -2.38 -22.85
N LEU A 166 6.04 -2.88 -21.83
CA LEU A 166 6.16 -4.25 -21.34
C LEU A 166 5.32 -5.25 -22.16
N GLY A 167 4.36 -4.77 -22.95
CA GLY A 167 3.44 -5.63 -23.70
C GLY A 167 2.36 -6.29 -22.82
N TYR A 168 2.23 -5.90 -21.55
CA TYR A 168 1.15 -6.31 -20.64
C TYR A 168 0.92 -5.24 -19.56
N ASN A 169 -0.19 -5.35 -18.82
CA ASN A 169 -0.45 -4.51 -17.65
C ASN A 169 0.23 -5.11 -16.39
N PRO A 170 1.26 -4.45 -15.81
CA PRO A 170 1.97 -4.97 -14.65
C PRO A 170 1.13 -4.95 -13.36
N ALA A 171 0.00 -4.26 -13.33
CA ALA A 171 -0.89 -4.24 -12.16
C ALA A 171 -1.75 -5.50 -12.01
N VAL A 172 -1.82 -6.36 -13.05
CA VAL A 172 -2.66 -7.57 -13.04
C VAL A 172 -1.92 -8.85 -13.41
N SER A 173 -0.67 -8.74 -13.89
CA SER A 173 0.15 -9.89 -14.25
C SER A 173 1.59 -9.64 -13.84
N ALA A 174 2.21 -10.64 -13.21
CA ALA A 174 3.65 -10.70 -13.00
C ALA A 174 4.25 -11.62 -14.08
N LYS A 175 5.26 -11.13 -14.79
CA LYS A 175 6.05 -11.92 -15.73
C LYS A 175 7.53 -11.77 -15.40
N GLY A 176 8.31 -12.80 -15.71
CA GLY A 176 9.76 -12.70 -15.68
C GLY A 176 10.28 -11.63 -16.65
N PHE A 177 11.52 -11.22 -16.46
CA PHE A 177 12.21 -10.33 -17.39
C PHE A 177 13.19 -11.12 -18.26
N THR A 178 13.47 -10.61 -19.45
CA THR A 178 14.50 -11.17 -20.32
C THR A 178 15.90 -10.70 -19.90
N ALA A 179 16.94 -11.45 -20.28
CA ALA A 179 18.33 -11.01 -20.07
C ALA A 179 18.64 -9.65 -20.71
N ALA A 180 18.00 -9.32 -21.84
CA ALA A 180 18.13 -8.03 -22.49
C ALA A 180 17.51 -6.89 -21.66
N GLN A 181 16.33 -7.12 -21.07
CA GLN A 181 15.70 -6.15 -20.17
C GLN A 181 16.55 -5.92 -18.92
N ALA A 182 17.07 -6.99 -18.30
CA ALA A 182 17.98 -6.87 -17.17
C ALA A 182 19.21 -6.04 -17.54
N LYS A 183 19.86 -6.34 -18.67
CA LYS A 183 21.03 -5.60 -19.16
C LYS A 183 20.73 -4.12 -19.44
N SER A 184 19.52 -3.80 -19.88
CA SER A 184 19.12 -2.42 -20.23
C SER A 184 19.04 -1.47 -19.03
N VAL A 185 18.87 -2.01 -17.81
CA VAL A 185 18.74 -1.22 -16.57
C VAL A 185 19.98 -1.31 -15.67
N LEU A 186 21.04 -1.99 -16.11
CA LEU A 186 22.28 -2.08 -15.35
C LEU A 186 22.95 -0.72 -15.22
N SER A 187 23.50 -0.46 -14.04
CA SER A 187 24.37 0.69 -13.80
C SER A 187 25.55 0.67 -14.78
N LYS A 188 25.92 1.85 -15.30
CA LYS A 188 27.15 2.02 -16.09
C LYS A 188 28.40 1.68 -15.27
N ASN A 189 28.34 1.87 -13.96
CA ASN A 189 29.38 1.49 -13.01
C ASN A 189 28.90 0.25 -12.26
N ILE A 190 29.13 -0.92 -12.83
CA ILE A 190 28.67 -2.19 -12.27
C ILE A 190 29.65 -2.68 -11.20
N SER A 191 29.12 -3.25 -10.12
CA SER A 191 29.91 -3.99 -9.14
C SER A 191 29.62 -5.47 -9.33
N GLU A 192 30.64 -6.28 -9.60
CA GLU A 192 30.49 -7.74 -9.74
C GLU A 192 29.89 -8.37 -8.48
N TYR A 193 30.24 -7.82 -7.29
CA TYR A 193 29.66 -8.24 -6.02
C TYR A 193 28.16 -7.94 -5.94
N ALA A 194 27.72 -6.77 -6.39
CA ALA A 194 26.30 -6.40 -6.38
C ALA A 194 25.49 -7.15 -7.44
N GLN A 195 26.12 -7.54 -8.56
CA GLN A 195 25.46 -8.32 -9.61
C GLN A 195 25.23 -9.76 -9.17
N GLY A 196 26.25 -10.39 -8.56
CA GLY A 196 26.18 -11.73 -7.97
C GLY A 196 25.43 -12.73 -8.86
N ASP A 197 24.52 -13.49 -8.25
CA ASP A 197 23.62 -14.45 -8.89
C ASP A 197 22.17 -13.92 -8.99
N VAL A 198 21.97 -12.61 -8.88
CA VAL A 198 20.62 -12.00 -8.80
C VAL A 198 19.79 -12.35 -10.03
N GLN A 199 20.38 -12.27 -11.22
CA GLN A 199 19.68 -12.59 -12.46
C GLN A 199 19.24 -14.06 -12.50
N GLU A 200 20.11 -14.99 -12.09
CA GLU A 200 19.79 -16.42 -12.05
C GLU A 200 18.68 -16.71 -11.03
N LYS A 201 18.78 -16.13 -9.83
CA LYS A 201 17.77 -16.30 -8.76
C LYS A 201 16.40 -15.79 -9.16
N VAL A 202 16.32 -14.67 -9.88
CA VAL A 202 15.02 -14.14 -10.33
C VAL A 202 14.46 -14.96 -11.48
N LEU A 203 15.30 -15.36 -12.45
CA LEU A 203 14.86 -16.19 -13.57
C LEU A 203 14.43 -17.60 -13.13
N ALA A 204 15.02 -18.16 -12.08
CA ALA A 204 14.64 -19.49 -11.56
C ALA A 204 13.20 -19.57 -11.02
N ARG A 205 12.51 -18.43 -10.86
CA ARG A 205 11.15 -18.34 -10.32
C ARG A 205 10.07 -18.07 -11.37
N PHE A 206 10.43 -17.93 -12.63
CA PHE A 206 9.53 -17.70 -13.77
C PHE A 206 9.78 -18.73 -14.86
#